data_AF-A0A1J6K6E1-F1
#
_entry.id   AF-A0A1J6K6E1-F1
#
_cell.length_a   1.000
_cell.length_b   1.000
_cell.length_c   1.000
_cell.angle_alpha   90.00
_cell.angle_beta   90.00
_cell.angle_gamma   90.00
#
_symmetry.space_group_name_H-M   'P 1'
#
loop_
_entity.id
_entity.type
_entity.pdbx_description
1 polymer ?
#
loop_
_entity_poly.entity_id
_entity_poly.type
_entity_poly.pdbx_seq_one_letter_code
_entity_poly.pdbx_strand_id
1 'polypeptide(L)'
;MDSPIGSSSDEQIQKLEEVFSQMPTPENDVIEKLSEELGLDTDQVKIWFDNKRCYIQAQSDKEERENLRLENSRLLLENLQMNLELRNHLCATCNPEKHRKILQDLQNENAILQAELTIISNMHDHLKENPERYLLLKHHLRHYYNPSGLDLDLKVECDHNFPRLNWN
;
A
#
# COMPACT_ATOMS: atom_id res chain seq x y z
N MET A 1 -17.45 -46.69 -58.22
CA MET A 1 -16.73 -47.02 -56.98
C MET A 1 -16.29 -45.69 -56.42
N ASP A 2 -17.11 -45.12 -55.55
CA ASP A 2 -16.89 -43.79 -55.00
C ASP A 2 -16.01 -43.94 -53.76
N SER A 3 -14.77 -43.45 -53.86
CA SER A 3 -13.87 -43.37 -52.72
C SER A 3 -14.32 -42.23 -51.79
N PRO A 4 -14.31 -42.41 -50.45
CA PRO A 4 -14.76 -41.38 -49.53
C PRO A 4 -13.71 -40.25 -49.45
N ILE A 5 -14.09 -39.05 -49.86
CA ILE A 5 -13.25 -37.83 -49.91
C ILE A 5 -12.96 -37.23 -48.51
N GLY A 6 -13.30 -37.93 -47.42
CA GLY A 6 -13.23 -37.41 -46.05
C GLY A 6 -11.97 -37.73 -45.22
N SER A 7 -11.13 -38.71 -45.58
CA SER A 7 -10.03 -39.15 -44.68
C SER A 7 -8.67 -38.48 -44.94
N SER A 8 -8.40 -38.08 -46.19
CA SER A 8 -7.06 -37.60 -46.58
C SER A 8 -6.68 -36.26 -45.92
N SER A 9 -7.64 -35.36 -45.67
CA SER A 9 -7.34 -34.02 -45.12
C SER A 9 -7.04 -34.03 -43.62
N ASP A 10 -7.75 -34.87 -42.85
CA ASP A 10 -7.53 -34.96 -41.40
C ASP A 10 -6.22 -35.67 -41.09
N GLU A 11 -5.88 -36.71 -41.85
CA GLU A 11 -4.59 -37.40 -41.76
C GLU A 11 -3.42 -36.47 -42.13
N GLN A 12 -3.57 -35.62 -43.15
CA GLN A 12 -2.60 -34.59 -43.52
C GLN A 12 -2.38 -33.57 -42.40
N ILE A 13 -3.46 -33.03 -41.83
CA ILE A 13 -3.38 -32.07 -40.72
C ILE A 13 -2.73 -32.72 -39.50
N GLN A 14 -3.13 -33.95 -39.14
CA GLN A 14 -2.57 -34.65 -38.00
C GLN A 14 -1.06 -34.87 -38.14
N LYS A 15 -0.60 -35.22 -39.34
CA LYS A 15 0.84 -35.39 -39.60
C LYS A 15 1.61 -34.07 -39.52
N LEU A 16 1.05 -32.99 -40.08
CA LEU A 16 1.61 -31.65 -39.98
C LEU A 16 1.71 -31.21 -38.51
N GLU A 17 0.69 -31.48 -37.70
CA GLU A 17 0.71 -31.20 -36.26
C GLU A 17 1.71 -32.06 -35.48
N GLU A 18 1.83 -33.35 -35.82
CA GLU A 18 2.83 -34.24 -35.23
C GLU A 18 4.25 -33.70 -35.47
N VAL A 19 4.57 -33.33 -36.71
CA VAL A 19 5.88 -32.76 -37.05
C VAL A 19 6.08 -31.40 -36.38
N PHE A 20 5.07 -30.53 -36.39
CA PHE A 20 5.13 -29.23 -35.72
C PHE A 20 5.42 -29.33 -34.23
N SER A 21 4.85 -30.32 -33.55
CA SER A 21 5.06 -30.54 -32.11
C SER A 21 6.51 -30.87 -31.76
N GLN A 22 7.24 -31.50 -32.69
CA GLN A 22 8.64 -31.88 -32.53
C GLN A 22 9.59 -30.81 -33.10
N MET A 23 9.19 -30.17 -34.19
CA MET A 23 9.99 -29.19 -34.92
C MET A 23 9.09 -28.08 -35.51
N PRO A 24 8.86 -27.00 -34.75
CA PRO A 24 8.01 -25.87 -35.17
C PRO A 24 8.56 -25.06 -36.35
N THR A 25 9.87 -25.16 -36.61
CA THR A 25 10.59 -24.49 -37.69
C THR A 25 11.38 -25.51 -38.50
N PRO A 26 10.71 -26.31 -39.37
CA PRO A 26 11.36 -27.34 -40.16
C PRO A 26 12.32 -26.74 -41.19
N GLU A 27 13.44 -27.43 -41.44
CA GLU A 27 14.34 -27.14 -42.56
C GLU A 27 13.73 -27.59 -43.90
N ASN A 28 14.31 -27.12 -45.01
CA ASN A 28 13.76 -27.37 -46.35
C ASN A 28 13.73 -28.86 -46.73
N ASP A 29 14.70 -29.65 -46.28
CA ASP A 29 14.77 -31.09 -46.51
C ASP A 29 13.60 -31.83 -45.86
N VAL A 30 13.21 -31.42 -44.64
CA VAL A 30 12.05 -31.96 -43.94
C VAL A 30 10.75 -31.50 -44.60
N ILE A 31 10.69 -30.26 -45.08
CA ILE A 31 9.53 -29.74 -45.83
C ILE A 31 9.33 -30.55 -47.12
N GLU A 32 10.39 -30.81 -47.88
CA GLU A 32 10.34 -31.60 -49.12
C GLU A 32 9.85 -33.03 -48.85
N LYS A 33 10.42 -33.70 -47.84
CA LYS A 33 9.99 -35.04 -47.45
C LYS A 33 8.52 -35.08 -47.01
N LEU A 34 8.09 -34.09 -46.23
CA LEU A 34 6.71 -33.99 -45.74
C LEU A 34 5.72 -33.68 -46.87
N SER A 35 6.14 -32.88 -47.86
CA SER A 35 5.40 -32.61 -49.09
C SER A 35 5.17 -33.88 -49.89
N GLU A 36 6.21 -34.71 -50.08
CA GLU A 36 6.11 -36.00 -50.76
C GLU A 36 5.20 -36.99 -50.02
N GLU A 37 5.38 -37.13 -48.69
CA GLU A 37 4.58 -38.02 -47.85
C GLU A 37 3.09 -37.67 -47.84
N LEU A 38 2.76 -36.37 -47.89
CA LEU A 38 1.39 -35.87 -47.82
C LEU A 38 0.75 -35.59 -49.19
N GLY A 39 1.52 -35.68 -50.28
CA GLY A 39 1.05 -35.30 -51.62
C GLY A 39 0.67 -33.82 -51.73
N LEU A 40 1.32 -32.96 -50.95
CA LEU A 40 1.12 -31.50 -50.93
C LEU A 40 2.27 -30.79 -51.64
N ASP A 41 2.03 -29.59 -52.15
CA ASP A 41 3.12 -28.75 -52.65
C ASP A 41 3.98 -28.22 -51.49
N THR A 42 5.30 -28.11 -51.69
CA THR A 42 6.23 -27.62 -50.66
C THR A 42 5.85 -26.24 -50.10
N ASP A 43 5.27 -25.36 -50.92
CA ASP A 43 4.83 -24.05 -50.47
C ASP A 43 3.55 -24.14 -49.62
N GLN A 44 2.67 -25.10 -49.87
CA GLN A 44 1.51 -25.36 -49.00
C GLN A 44 1.96 -25.80 -47.60
N VAL A 45 2.97 -26.67 -47.53
CA VAL A 45 3.57 -27.08 -46.25
C VAL A 45 4.17 -25.87 -45.54
N LYS A 46 5.00 -25.06 -46.22
CA LYS A 46 5.57 -23.82 -45.62
C LYS A 46 4.49 -22.87 -45.09
N ILE A 47 3.48 -22.57 -45.90
CA ILE A 47 2.36 -21.69 -45.52
C ILE A 47 1.62 -22.25 -44.31
N TRP A 48 1.44 -23.57 -44.24
CA TRP A 48 0.79 -24.19 -43.09
C TRP A 48 1.59 -23.97 -41.81
N PHE A 49 2.92 -24.18 -41.83
CA PHE A 49 3.78 -23.94 -40.67
C PHE A 49 3.79 -22.46 -40.26
N ASP A 50 3.86 -21.54 -41.23
CA ASP A 50 3.77 -20.10 -40.99
C ASP A 50 2.45 -19.72 -40.32
N ASN A 51 1.33 -20.20 -40.86
CA ASN A 51 0.01 -19.96 -40.32
C ASN A 51 -0.15 -20.55 -38.92
N LYS A 52 0.37 -21.76 -38.68
CA LYS A 52 0.32 -22.40 -37.35
C LYS A 52 1.07 -21.57 -36.32
N ARG A 53 2.27 -21.06 -36.65
CA ARG A 53 3.03 -20.16 -35.75
C ARG A 53 2.28 -18.86 -35.47
N CYS A 54 1.77 -18.21 -36.51
CA CYS A 54 0.97 -16.99 -36.38
C CYS A 54 -0.27 -17.21 -35.51
N TYR A 55 -0.96 -18.34 -35.67
CA TYR A 55 -2.12 -18.70 -34.87
C TYR A 55 -1.78 -18.87 -33.39
N ILE A 56 -0.70 -19.60 -33.07
CA ILE A 56 -0.27 -19.81 -31.68
C ILE A 56 0.16 -18.48 -31.04
N GLN A 57 0.93 -17.65 -31.76
CA GLN A 57 1.31 -16.33 -31.27
C GLN A 57 0.07 -15.47 -31.00
N ALA A 58 -0.90 -15.45 -31.92
CA ALA A 58 -2.13 -14.69 -31.73
C ALA A 58 -2.97 -15.18 -30.53
N GLN A 59 -3.00 -16.48 -30.23
CA GLN A 59 -3.65 -16.99 -29.01
C GLN A 59 -2.91 -16.53 -27.76
N SER A 60 -1.58 -16.66 -27.74
CA SER A 60 -0.74 -16.19 -26.62
C SER A 60 -0.94 -14.69 -26.36
N ASP A 61 -0.90 -13.86 -27.41
CA ASP A 61 -1.09 -12.41 -27.30
C ASP A 61 -2.49 -12.05 -26.79
N LYS A 62 -3.50 -12.84 -27.15
CA LYS A 62 -4.87 -12.67 -26.67
C LYS A 62 -4.97 -13.00 -25.18
N GLU A 63 -4.38 -14.12 -24.76
CA GLU A 63 -4.33 -14.53 -23.35
C GLU A 63 -3.58 -13.49 -22.51
N GLU A 64 -2.41 -13.04 -22.97
CA GLU A 64 -1.63 -12.00 -22.29
C GLU A 64 -2.43 -10.70 -22.18
N ARG A 65 -3.12 -10.28 -23.23
CA ARG A 65 -3.96 -9.08 -23.21
C ARG A 65 -5.09 -9.18 -22.20
N GLU A 66 -5.78 -10.31 -22.13
CA GLU A 66 -6.84 -10.50 -21.14
C GLU A 66 -6.28 -10.53 -19.71
N ASN A 67 -5.12 -11.14 -19.49
CA ASN A 67 -4.42 -11.09 -18.19
C ASN A 67 -4.09 -9.65 -17.80
N LEU A 68 -3.54 -8.85 -18.72
CA LEU A 68 -3.25 -7.44 -18.48
C LEU A 68 -4.51 -6.62 -18.18
N ARG A 69 -5.64 -6.92 -18.82
CA ARG A 69 -6.93 -6.24 -18.55
C ARG A 69 -7.48 -6.58 -17.16
N LEU A 70 -7.38 -7.84 -16.75
CA LEU A 70 -7.79 -8.27 -15.41
C LEU A 70 -6.91 -7.60 -14.35
N GLU A 71 -5.60 -7.59 -14.55
CA GLU A 71 -4.65 -6.97 -13.65
C GLU A 71 -4.84 -5.45 -13.56
N ASN A 72 -5.09 -4.78 -14.69
CA ASN A 72 -5.40 -3.35 -14.70
C ASN A 72 -6.69 -3.05 -13.92
N SER A 73 -7.72 -3.89 -14.07
CA SER A 73 -8.98 -3.76 -13.32
C SER A 73 -8.75 -3.94 -11.81
N ARG A 74 -7.90 -4.89 -11.41
CA ARG A 74 -7.49 -5.10 -10.01
C ARG A 74 -6.78 -3.87 -9.45
N LEU A 75 -5.78 -3.36 -10.17
CA LEU A 75 -5.01 -2.17 -9.77
C LEU A 75 -5.89 -0.92 -9.67
N LEU A 76 -6.88 -0.75 -10.56
CA LEU A 76 -7.84 0.34 -10.51
C LEU A 76 -8.69 0.29 -9.22
N LEU A 77 -9.15 -0.90 -8.83
CA LEU A 77 -9.90 -1.08 -7.58
C LEU A 77 -9.05 -0.77 -6.35
N GLU A 78 -7.81 -1.26 -6.33
CA GLU A 78 -6.87 -0.97 -5.23
C GLU A 78 -6.54 0.52 -5.14
N ASN A 79 -6.29 1.17 -6.28
CA ASN A 79 -6.04 2.60 -6.33
C ASN A 79 -7.25 3.40 -5.84
N LEU A 80 -8.46 3.00 -6.21
CA LEU A 80 -9.68 3.62 -5.71
C LEU A 80 -9.82 3.47 -4.20
N GLN A 81 -9.59 2.26 -3.67
CA GLN A 81 -9.66 2.00 -2.24
C GLN A 81 -8.65 2.85 -1.46
N MET A 82 -7.38 2.86 -1.89
CA MET A 82 -6.33 3.66 -1.28
C MET A 82 -6.69 5.16 -1.28
N ASN A 83 -7.25 5.66 -2.39
CA ASN A 83 -7.70 7.04 -2.48
C ASN A 83 -8.87 7.35 -1.54
N LEU A 84 -9.81 6.43 -1.36
CA LEU A 84 -10.92 6.58 -0.41
C LEU A 84 -10.42 6.61 1.04
N GLU A 85 -9.50 5.71 1.39
CA GLU A 85 -8.86 5.68 2.72
C GLU A 85 -8.12 6.98 2.99
N LEU A 86 -7.28 7.43 2.05
CA LEU A 86 -6.56 8.70 2.16
C LEU A 86 -7.53 9.88 2.31
N ARG A 87 -8.59 9.92 1.50
CA ARG A 87 -9.63 10.95 1.60
C ARG A 87 -10.30 10.92 2.97
N ASN A 88 -10.63 9.75 3.52
CA ASN A 88 -11.25 9.63 4.84
C ASN A 88 -10.35 10.21 5.95
N HIS A 89 -9.02 10.10 5.80
CA HIS A 89 -8.08 10.65 6.76
C HIS A 89 -7.87 12.16 6.63
N LEU A 90 -7.89 12.70 5.41
CA LEU A 90 -7.55 14.11 5.15
C LEU A 90 -8.78 15.03 5.06
N CYS A 91 -9.98 14.47 4.85
CA CYS A 91 -11.18 15.27 4.63
C CYS A 91 -11.85 15.66 5.96
N ALA A 92 -11.67 16.92 6.36
CA ALA A 92 -12.35 17.54 7.51
C ALA A 92 -13.89 17.35 7.50
N THR A 93 -14.47 17.30 6.30
CA THR A 93 -15.92 17.20 6.09
C THR A 93 -16.45 15.76 6.08
N CYS A 94 -15.59 14.76 5.84
CA CYS A 94 -16.01 13.38 5.59
C CYS A 94 -16.15 12.57 6.89
N ASN A 95 -15.52 13.00 7.98
CA ASN A 95 -15.70 12.41 9.31
C ASN A 95 -15.93 13.50 10.38
N PRO A 96 -17.08 14.20 10.33
CA PRO A 96 -17.34 15.36 11.17
C PRO A 96 -17.40 15.02 12.66
N GLU A 97 -17.80 13.80 13.02
CA GLU A 97 -17.88 13.35 14.42
C GLU A 97 -16.49 13.15 15.03
N LYS A 98 -15.57 12.49 14.31
CA LYS A 98 -14.19 12.34 14.75
C LYS A 98 -13.49 13.69 14.89
N HIS A 99 -13.71 14.60 13.95
CA HIS A 99 -13.16 15.96 14.05
C HIS A 99 -13.78 16.76 15.21
N ARG A 100 -15.09 16.66 15.43
CA ARG A 100 -15.76 17.30 16.56
C ARG A 100 -15.18 16.82 17.89
N LYS A 101 -14.96 15.51 18.03
CA LYS A 101 -14.34 14.92 19.22
C LYS A 101 -12.92 15.46 19.45
N ILE A 102 -12.07 15.44 18.41
CA ILE A 102 -10.70 15.98 18.50
C ILE A 102 -10.71 17.46 18.91
N LEU A 103 -11.60 18.27 18.31
CA LEU A 103 -11.74 19.68 18.64
C LEU A 103 -12.20 19.89 20.09
N GLN A 104 -13.15 19.08 20.56
CA GLN A 104 -13.65 19.14 21.92
C GLN A 104 -12.56 18.76 22.93
N ASP A 105 -11.78 17.71 22.66
CA ASP A 105 -10.67 17.28 23.50
C ASP A 105 -9.61 18.39 23.61
N LEU A 106 -9.23 19.00 22.49
CA LEU A 106 -8.30 20.15 22.47
C LEU A 106 -8.84 21.37 23.21
N GLN A 107 -10.15 21.64 23.12
CA GLN A 107 -10.78 22.73 23.86
C GLN A 107 -10.76 22.47 25.37
N ASN A 108 -10.99 21.24 25.80
CA ASN A 108 -10.93 20.84 27.21
C ASN A 108 -9.50 20.97 27.76
N GLU A 109 -8.50 20.48 27.03
CA GLU A 109 -7.08 20.62 27.41
C GLU A 109 -6.68 22.10 27.53
N ASN A 110 -7.07 22.93 26.57
CA ASN A 110 -6.79 24.37 26.61
C ASN A 110 -7.45 25.05 27.82
N ALA A 111 -8.69 24.68 28.16
CA ALA A 111 -9.36 25.19 29.35
C ALA A 111 -8.62 24.82 30.65
N ILE A 112 -8.12 23.58 30.74
CA ILE A 112 -7.32 23.11 31.88
C ILE A 112 -6.01 23.92 31.97
N LEU A 113 -5.28 24.04 30.86
CA LEU A 113 -4.01 24.78 30.81
C LEU A 113 -4.22 26.26 31.16
N GLN A 114 -5.31 26.88 30.72
CA GLN A 114 -5.64 28.25 31.10
C GLN A 114 -5.92 28.40 32.60
N ALA A 115 -6.59 27.42 33.22
CA ALA A 115 -6.82 27.42 34.66
C ALA A 115 -5.50 27.29 35.45
N GLU A 116 -4.61 26.40 35.02
CA GLU A 116 -3.27 26.24 35.61
C GLU A 116 -2.44 27.51 35.48
N LEU A 117 -2.42 28.14 34.29
CA LEU A 117 -1.76 29.42 34.07
C LEU A 117 -2.31 30.52 34.98
N THR A 118 -3.64 30.54 35.19
CA THR A 118 -4.27 31.49 36.12
C THR A 118 -3.77 31.30 37.54
N ILE A 119 -3.69 30.04 38.01
CA ILE A 119 -3.18 29.71 39.34
C ILE A 119 -1.72 30.15 39.48
N ILE A 120 -0.87 29.81 38.51
CA ILE A 120 0.56 30.16 38.51
C ILE A 120 0.72 31.68 38.48
N SER A 121 -0.07 32.40 37.67
CA SER A 121 -0.05 33.86 37.60
C SER A 121 -0.38 34.48 38.97
N ASN A 122 -1.43 34.01 39.63
CA ASN A 122 -1.80 34.49 40.96
C ASN A 122 -0.70 34.21 41.99
N MET A 123 -0.11 33.00 41.95
CA MET A 123 1.02 32.65 42.81
C MET A 123 2.23 33.58 42.57
N HIS A 124 2.54 33.86 41.30
CA HIS A 124 3.60 34.76 40.91
C HIS A 124 3.36 36.17 41.47
N ASP A 125 2.14 36.69 41.35
CA ASP A 125 1.81 38.03 41.83
C ASP A 125 1.92 38.13 43.35
N HIS A 126 1.43 37.13 44.09
CA HIS A 126 1.61 37.06 45.55
C HIS A 126 3.08 36.97 45.99
N LEU A 127 3.92 36.25 45.24
CA LEU A 127 5.35 36.18 45.52
C LEU A 127 6.07 37.50 45.17
N LYS A 128 5.64 38.18 44.11
CA LYS A 128 6.17 39.48 43.71
C LYS A 128 5.85 40.57 44.74
N GLU A 129 4.68 40.53 45.35
CA GLU A 129 4.28 41.44 46.43
C GLU A 129 4.96 41.14 47.77
N ASN A 130 5.61 39.98 47.91
CA ASN A 130 6.24 39.54 49.16
C ASN A 130 7.69 39.03 48.96
N PRO A 131 8.68 39.95 48.90
CA PRO A 131 10.05 39.64 48.48
C PRO A 131 10.77 38.62 49.37
N GLU A 132 10.45 38.57 50.68
CA GLU A 132 11.00 37.58 51.61
C GLU A 132 10.53 36.15 51.27
N ARG A 133 9.25 35.97 50.92
CA ARG A 133 8.71 34.66 50.49
C ARG A 133 9.31 34.22 49.15
N TYR A 134 9.50 35.15 48.23
CA TYR A 134 10.16 34.86 46.95
C TYR A 134 11.60 34.39 47.15
N LEU A 135 12.36 35.04 48.03
CA LEU A 135 13.73 34.64 48.36
C LEU A 135 13.79 33.26 49.02
N LEU A 136 12.88 32.97 49.95
CA LEU A 136 12.78 31.66 50.61
C LEU A 136 12.42 30.55 49.60
N LEU A 137 11.43 30.78 48.74
CA LEU A 137 11.04 29.82 47.70
C LEU A 137 12.20 29.59 46.72
N LYS A 138 12.88 30.64 46.29
CA LYS A 138 14.05 30.56 45.40
C LYS A 138 15.20 29.79 46.04
N HIS A 139 15.41 29.94 47.35
CA HIS A 139 16.38 29.16 48.11
C HIS A 139 16.01 27.67 48.15
N HIS A 140 14.75 27.34 48.42
CA HIS A 140 14.26 25.95 48.42
C HIS A 140 14.35 25.30 47.04
N LEU A 141 13.95 25.99 45.97
CA LEU A 141 14.00 25.48 44.59
C LEU A 141 15.44 25.28 44.09
N ARG A 142 16.44 25.94 44.70
CA ARG A 142 17.86 25.76 44.37
C ARG A 142 18.36 24.33 44.62
N HIS A 143 17.68 23.58 45.50
CA HIS A 143 17.98 22.18 45.80
C HIS A 143 17.29 21.19 44.84
N TYR A 144 16.32 21.65 44.03
CA TYR A 144 15.61 20.84 43.04
C TYR A 144 16.18 20.99 41.63
N TYR A 145 17.02 22.01 41.38
CA TYR A 145 17.67 22.20 40.08
C TYR A 145 18.98 21.42 40.04
N ASN A 146 18.96 20.20 39.48
CA ASN A 146 20.17 19.44 39.17
C ASN A 146 20.81 20.01 37.87
N PRO A 147 21.98 20.67 37.93
CA PRO A 147 22.62 21.23 36.73
C PRO A 147 23.25 20.16 35.82
N SER A 148 23.22 18.88 36.21
CA SER A 148 23.89 17.77 35.50
C SER A 148 22.98 16.99 34.57
N GLY A 149 21.88 17.59 34.08
CA GLY A 149 21.26 17.25 32.80
C GLY A 149 20.92 15.78 32.52
N LEU A 150 20.51 14.99 33.51
CA LEU A 150 19.93 13.65 33.31
C LEU A 150 18.87 13.39 34.39
N ASP A 151 17.59 13.55 34.02
CA ASP A 151 16.43 13.02 34.75
C ASP A 151 15.22 13.04 33.78
N LEU A 152 15.15 12.13 32.81
CA LEU A 152 14.40 10.86 32.86
C LEU A 152 13.82 10.48 34.24
N ASP A 153 12.49 10.50 34.32
CA ASP A 153 11.63 10.03 35.42
C ASP A 153 11.60 10.88 36.70
N LEU A 154 10.72 11.89 36.68
CA LEU A 154 10.07 12.45 37.88
C LEU A 154 9.28 11.35 38.61
N LYS A 155 9.97 10.52 39.38
CA LYS A 155 9.36 9.80 40.50
C LYS A 155 9.13 10.82 41.62
N VAL A 156 7.95 11.42 41.58
CA VAL A 156 7.40 12.16 42.70
C VAL A 156 7.15 11.16 43.83
N GLU A 157 8.14 10.92 44.67
CA GLU A 157 7.88 10.42 46.02
C GLU A 157 7.27 11.58 46.81
N CYS A 158 5.94 11.61 46.83
CA CYS A 158 5.18 12.39 47.79
C CYS A 158 5.52 11.90 49.19
N ASP A 159 6.53 12.50 49.83
CA ASP A 159 6.68 12.43 51.26
C ASP A 159 5.44 13.07 51.89
N HIS A 160 4.63 12.24 52.55
CA HIS A 160 3.34 12.54 53.15
C HIS A 160 3.43 13.46 54.39
N ASN A 161 4.35 14.42 54.41
CA ASN A 161 4.53 15.31 55.55
C ASN A 161 4.69 16.78 55.17
N PHE A 162 3.93 17.23 54.17
CA PHE A 162 3.62 18.65 54.04
C PHE A 162 2.49 19.02 55.01
N PRO A 163 2.69 19.96 55.95
CA PRO A 163 1.56 20.55 56.65
C PRO A 163 0.69 21.23 55.59
N ARG A 164 -0.60 20.83 55.52
CA ARG A 164 -1.60 21.50 54.70
C ARG A 164 -1.65 22.97 55.11
N LEU A 165 -0.96 23.83 54.37
CA LEU A 165 -1.14 25.27 54.48
C LEU A 165 -2.52 25.56 53.89
N ASN A 166 -3.48 25.71 54.78
CA ASN A 166 -4.83 26.11 54.46
C ASN A 166 -4.78 27.60 54.10
N TRP A 167 -4.77 27.92 52.82
CA TRP A 167 -4.83 29.29 52.32
C TRP A 167 -6.31 29.64 52.07
N ASN A 168 -6.99 30.09 53.13
CA ASN A 168 -8.22 30.88 53.01
C ASN A 168 -7.87 32.30 52.56
#